data_AF-A0AA38FR95-F1
#
_entry.id   AF-A0AA38FR95-F1
#
_cell.length_a   1.000
_cell.length_b   1.000
_cell.length_c   1.000
_cell.angle_alpha   90.00
_cell.angle_beta   90.00
_cell.angle_gamma   90.00
#
_symmetry.space_group_name_H-M   'P 1'
#
loop_
_entity.id
_entity.type
_entity.pdbx_description
1 polymer ?
#
loop_
_entity_poly.entity_id
_entity_poly.type
_entity_poly.pdbx_seq_one_letter_code
_entity_poly.pdbx_strand_id
1 'polypeptide(L)'
;MVVDVRNSYEIRIGKFTGAVDPRTSAFREFPSWIKKHLFMHQCNGGVSQSENPLIPENSTNDFDEQSKHQLPGKIPRRIAMYCTGGIRCEKATSFVMSKGFEEVYHLEGGILKYLEEVPPSESLWEGECFVFDKRVSVEHGLKQGTYKLCYACKEPVSDVDMQSADWEYGVSCPHCCFMKSEEEKARARARQRQFEMWGVVGGPNKGVPPGRRGRDKKRDRFPISRSL
;
A
#
# COMPACT_ATOMS: atom_id res chain seq x y z
N MET A 1 -3.82 -13.34 17.66
CA MET A 1 -4.20 -12.22 16.78
C MET A 1 -3.30 -12.25 15.56
N VAL A 2 -3.84 -12.10 14.35
CA VAL A 2 -3.04 -11.99 13.11
C VAL A 2 -3.12 -10.53 12.64
N VAL A 3 -1.99 -9.92 12.33
CA VAL A 3 -1.90 -8.51 11.93
C VAL A 3 -1.24 -8.39 10.56
N ASP A 4 -1.88 -7.65 9.67
CA ASP A 4 -1.30 -7.26 8.39
C ASP A 4 -0.39 -6.04 8.59
N VAL A 5 0.90 -6.16 8.30
CA VAL A 5 1.88 -5.07 8.48
C VAL A 5 2.02 -4.23 7.21
N ARG A 6 1.17 -4.47 6.21
CA ARG A 6 1.19 -3.77 4.94
C ARG A 6 0.44 -2.43 5.01
N ASN A 7 0.56 -1.63 3.96
CA ASN A 7 -0.20 -0.39 3.84
C ASN A 7 -1.62 -0.67 3.35
N SER A 8 -2.56 0.23 3.64
CA SER A 8 -3.99 0.07 3.32
C SER A 8 -4.26 -0.28 1.84
N TYR A 9 -3.49 0.28 0.91
CA TYR A 9 -3.66 -0.01 -0.52
C TYR A 9 -3.28 -1.45 -0.91
N GLU A 10 -2.37 -2.09 -0.16
CA GLU A 10 -1.98 -3.49 -0.38
C GLU A 10 -3.02 -4.44 0.22
N ILE A 11 -3.61 -4.06 1.37
CA ILE A 11 -4.62 -4.83 2.10
C ILE A 11 -5.96 -4.82 1.34
N ARG A 12 -6.28 -3.69 0.70
CA ARG A 12 -7.52 -3.51 -0.07
C ARG A 12 -7.71 -4.57 -1.15
N ILE A 13 -6.63 -5.02 -1.79
CA ILE A 13 -6.71 -5.94 -2.94
C ILE A 13 -6.60 -7.42 -2.56
N GLY A 14 -6.17 -7.71 -1.34
CA GLY A 14 -6.14 -9.06 -0.82
C GLY A 14 -5.51 -9.14 0.57
N LYS A 15 -5.95 -10.09 1.39
CA LYS A 15 -5.53 -10.27 2.78
C LYS A 15 -5.81 -11.69 3.27
N PHE A 16 -5.29 -12.03 4.45
CA PHE A 16 -5.70 -13.25 5.14
C PHE A 16 -7.05 -13.07 5.83
N THR A 17 -7.87 -14.12 5.77
CA THR A 17 -9.16 -14.18 6.45
C THR A 17 -8.98 -13.93 7.96
N GLY A 18 -9.73 -12.98 8.52
CA GLY A 18 -9.66 -12.64 9.94
C GLY A 18 -8.42 -11.85 10.39
N ALA A 19 -7.56 -11.41 9.46
CA ALA A 19 -6.44 -10.54 9.79
C ALA A 19 -6.89 -9.13 10.17
N VAL A 20 -6.22 -8.55 11.18
CA VAL A 20 -6.42 -7.17 11.61
C VAL A 20 -5.70 -6.23 10.65
N ASP A 21 -6.43 -5.23 10.16
CA ASP A 21 -5.92 -4.14 9.33
C ASP A 21 -5.59 -2.90 10.20
N PRO A 22 -4.30 -2.52 10.32
CA PRO A 22 -3.89 -1.30 11.04
C PRO A 22 -4.35 0.01 10.39
N ARG A 23 -4.78 -0.04 9.13
CA ARG A 23 -5.12 1.11 8.28
C ARG A 23 -3.99 2.12 8.16
N THR A 24 -2.74 1.63 8.07
CA THR A 24 -1.55 2.48 7.93
C THR A 24 -1.31 2.87 6.47
N SER A 25 -1.01 4.14 6.24
CA SER A 25 -0.60 4.63 4.91
C SER A 25 0.87 4.34 4.62
N ALA A 26 1.68 4.24 5.68
CA ALA A 26 3.09 3.94 5.61
C ALA A 26 3.54 3.10 6.82
N PHE A 27 4.49 2.18 6.60
CA PHE A 27 5.04 1.31 7.63
C PHE A 27 5.58 2.05 8.88
N ARG A 28 6.06 3.29 8.73
CA ARG A 28 6.52 4.13 9.85
C ARG A 28 5.44 4.42 10.90
N GLU A 29 4.17 4.26 10.55
CA GLU A 29 3.02 4.47 11.44
C GLU A 29 2.72 3.24 12.30
N PHE A 30 3.20 2.06 11.89
CA PHE A 30 2.96 0.79 12.58
C PHE A 30 3.39 0.81 14.06
N PRO A 31 4.57 1.35 14.44
CA PRO A 31 4.94 1.48 15.84
C PRO A 31 3.94 2.27 16.70
N SER A 32 3.35 3.31 16.13
CA SER A 32 2.33 4.13 16.81
C SER A 32 1.01 3.38 16.94
N TRP A 33 0.63 2.64 15.89
CA TRP A 33 -0.56 1.77 15.94
C TRP A 33 -0.45 0.71 17.03
N ILE A 34 0.69 0.02 17.13
CA ILE A 34 0.96 -0.96 18.20
C ILE A 34 0.81 -0.33 19.58
N LYS A 35 1.42 0.85 19.82
CA LYS A 35 1.30 1.57 21.10
C LYS A 35 -0.16 1.85 21.45
N LYS A 36 -0.94 2.35 20.49
CA LYS A 36 -2.35 2.67 20.70
C LYS A 36 -3.21 1.42 20.93
N HIS A 37 -2.98 0.35 20.18
CA HIS A 37 -3.87 -0.82 20.22
C HIS A 37 -3.52 -1.81 21.33
N LEU A 38 -2.25 -1.85 21.75
CA LEU A 38 -1.75 -2.86 22.70
C LEU A 38 -1.33 -2.28 24.06
N PHE A 39 -1.06 -0.98 24.16
CA PHE A 39 -0.53 -0.37 25.40
C PHE A 39 -1.47 0.64 26.09
N MET A 40 -2.62 0.99 25.49
CA MET A 40 -3.56 1.96 26.11
C MET A 40 -4.19 1.48 27.43
N HIS A 41 -3.96 0.22 27.85
CA HIS A 41 -4.45 -0.33 29.11
C HIS A 41 -3.42 -0.36 30.25
N GLN A 42 -2.18 0.10 30.06
CA GLN A 42 -1.15 0.09 31.13
C GLN A 42 -1.22 1.29 32.08
N CYS A 43 -2.14 2.25 31.88
CA CYS A 43 -2.20 3.48 32.69
C CYS A 43 -3.31 3.54 33.76
N ASN A 44 -4.15 2.52 33.94
CA ASN A 44 -5.19 2.51 34.99
C ASN A 44 -4.81 1.68 36.23
N GLY A 45 -3.52 1.61 36.54
CA GLY A 45 -3.01 0.98 37.75
C GLY A 45 -2.69 2.02 38.83
N GLY A 46 -3.72 2.62 39.44
CA GLY A 46 -3.58 3.29 40.73
C GLY A 46 -4.23 4.66 40.87
N VAL A 47 -5.56 4.74 40.94
CA VAL A 47 -6.26 5.62 41.91
C VAL A 47 -7.54 4.91 42.35
N SER A 48 -7.72 4.84 43.66
CA SER A 48 -8.85 4.28 44.39
C SER A 48 -10.16 5.03 44.15
N GLN A 49 -11.26 4.30 44.29
CA GLN A 49 -12.66 4.71 44.20
C GLN A 49 -12.99 6.02 44.93
N SER A 50 -13.65 6.95 44.24
CA SER A 50 -14.92 7.58 44.65
C SER A 50 -15.29 8.74 43.71
N GLU A 51 -16.60 8.90 43.51
CA GLU A 51 -17.30 10.04 42.90
C GLU A 51 -17.63 9.95 41.40
N ASN A 52 -18.91 9.58 41.18
CA ASN A 52 -19.68 9.70 39.96
C ASN A 52 -19.96 11.19 39.67
N PRO A 53 -19.84 11.67 38.42
CA PRO A 53 -20.74 12.73 37.97
C PRO A 53 -21.55 12.33 36.74
N LEU A 54 -22.84 12.61 36.85
CA LEU A 54 -23.90 12.47 35.86
C LEU A 54 -23.55 13.16 34.53
N ILE A 55 -23.77 12.49 33.40
CA ILE A 55 -23.85 13.13 32.07
C ILE A 55 -25.30 12.94 31.57
N PRO A 56 -25.97 14.01 31.11
CA PRO A 56 -27.36 13.96 30.66
C PRO A 56 -27.48 13.39 29.25
N GLU A 57 -28.59 12.67 29.03
CA GLU A 57 -29.01 12.15 27.73
C GLU A 57 -29.54 13.25 26.81
N ASN A 58 -29.04 13.28 25.56
CA ASN A 58 -29.78 13.44 24.30
C ASN A 58 -28.95 14.16 23.22
N SER A 59 -28.72 13.50 22.09
CA SER A 59 -29.24 13.93 20.77
C SER A 59 -28.61 13.15 19.60
N THR A 60 -29.42 12.24 19.04
CA THR A 60 -29.70 12.04 17.60
C THR A 60 -28.57 11.93 16.57
N ASN A 61 -28.57 10.73 15.96
CA ASN A 61 -28.58 10.43 14.52
C ASN A 61 -27.25 10.16 13.78
N ASP A 62 -27.11 8.86 13.52
CA ASP A 62 -26.92 8.23 12.19
C ASP A 62 -25.55 8.29 11.50
N PHE A 63 -25.20 7.14 10.90
CA PHE A 63 -23.98 6.77 10.17
C PHE A 63 -22.75 6.41 11.03
N ASP A 64 -22.60 5.13 11.37
CA ASP A 64 -21.47 4.31 10.87
C ASP A 64 -21.65 2.82 11.26
N GLU A 65 -22.42 2.07 10.47
CA GLU A 65 -22.60 0.62 10.65
C GLU A 65 -21.42 -0.19 10.07
N GLN A 66 -20.17 0.23 10.31
CA GLN A 66 -18.95 -0.50 9.88
C GLN A 66 -17.86 -0.62 10.97
N SER A 67 -18.20 -0.38 12.23
CA SER A 67 -17.28 -0.42 13.37
C SER A 67 -17.18 -1.78 14.11
N LYS A 68 -17.61 -2.89 13.50
CA LYS A 68 -17.71 -4.21 14.18
C LYS A 68 -16.43 -5.04 14.32
N HIS A 69 -15.23 -4.46 14.22
CA HIS A 69 -13.96 -5.18 14.51
C HIS A 69 -13.01 -4.42 15.44
N GLN A 70 -13.54 -3.54 16.30
CA GLN A 70 -12.78 -3.02 17.44
C GLN A 70 -12.73 -4.11 18.52
N LEU A 71 -11.58 -4.78 18.68
CA LEU A 71 -11.39 -5.82 19.69
C LEU A 71 -11.58 -5.24 21.11
N PRO A 72 -12.32 -5.93 22.01
CA PRO A 72 -12.52 -5.49 23.39
C PRO A 72 -11.26 -5.72 24.23
N GLY A 73 -10.70 -4.65 24.78
CA GLY A 73 -9.97 -4.50 26.07
C GLY A 73 -8.90 -5.51 26.54
N LYS A 74 -8.66 -6.61 25.84
CA LYS A 74 -7.80 -7.71 26.28
C LYS A 74 -6.59 -7.80 25.37
N ILE A 75 -5.43 -7.53 25.96
CA ILE A 75 -4.14 -7.65 25.29
C ILE A 75 -3.99 -9.11 24.78
N PRO A 76 -3.77 -9.32 23.48
CA PRO A 76 -3.62 -10.65 22.92
C PRO A 76 -2.35 -11.31 23.44
N ARG A 77 -2.45 -12.58 23.85
CA ARG A 77 -1.27 -13.37 24.28
C ARG A 77 -0.31 -13.62 23.12
N ARG A 78 -0.85 -13.96 21.95
CA ARG A 78 -0.08 -14.28 20.72
C ARG A 78 -0.36 -13.30 19.60
N ILE A 79 0.71 -12.79 18.99
CA ILE A 79 0.65 -11.89 17.83
C ILE A 79 1.40 -12.56 16.68
N ALA A 80 0.69 -12.87 15.60
CA ALA A 80 1.27 -13.28 14.34
C ALA A 80 1.19 -12.13 13.33
N MET A 81 2.25 -11.90 12.57
CA MET A 81 2.32 -10.80 11.61
C MET A 81 2.69 -11.32 10.22
N TYR A 82 2.25 -10.61 9.18
CA TYR A 82 2.70 -10.92 7.83
C TYR A 82 2.81 -9.66 6.97
N CYS A 83 3.60 -9.77 5.91
CA CYS A 83 3.73 -8.78 4.84
C CYS A 83 4.11 -9.51 3.56
N THR A 84 4.24 -8.78 2.44
CA THR A 84 4.47 -9.38 1.11
C THR A 84 5.66 -10.35 1.08
N GLY A 85 6.84 -9.93 1.56
CA GLY A 85 8.08 -10.73 1.49
C GLY A 85 8.87 -10.81 2.80
N GLY A 86 8.22 -10.66 3.96
CA GLY A 86 8.86 -10.85 5.27
C GLY A 86 9.62 -9.67 5.88
N ILE A 87 10.29 -8.83 5.08
CA ILE A 87 11.20 -7.77 5.59
C ILE A 87 10.55 -6.81 6.61
N ARG A 88 9.30 -6.36 6.39
CA ARG A 88 8.60 -5.50 7.35
C ARG A 88 8.31 -6.24 8.65
N CYS A 89 8.02 -7.53 8.57
CA CYS A 89 7.73 -8.36 9.72
C CYS A 89 8.96 -8.65 10.56
N GLU A 90 10.14 -8.83 9.96
CA GLU A 90 11.40 -8.96 10.71
C GLU A 90 11.59 -7.74 11.63
N LYS A 91 11.46 -6.53 11.06
CA LYS A 91 11.57 -5.28 11.81
C LYS A 91 10.45 -5.11 12.84
N ALA A 92 9.22 -5.43 12.46
CA ALA A 92 8.05 -5.31 13.33
C ALA A 92 8.14 -6.27 14.53
N THR A 93 8.57 -7.52 14.31
CA THR A 93 8.79 -8.52 15.36
C THR A 93 9.79 -7.99 16.38
N SER A 94 10.97 -7.54 15.96
CA SER A 94 11.95 -6.98 16.89
C SER A 94 11.40 -5.79 17.68
N PHE A 95 10.64 -4.90 17.03
CA PHE A 95 10.00 -3.78 17.70
C PHE A 95 8.98 -4.23 18.75
N VAL A 96 8.06 -5.13 18.40
CA VAL A 96 6.99 -5.59 19.30
C VAL A 96 7.58 -6.35 20.49
N MET A 97 8.61 -7.18 20.26
CA MET A 97 9.35 -7.85 21.34
C MET A 97 10.05 -6.86 22.27
N SER A 98 10.64 -5.78 21.74
CA SER A 98 11.26 -4.72 22.57
C SER A 98 10.28 -3.98 23.49
N LYS A 99 8.97 -4.19 23.29
CA LYS A 99 7.92 -3.64 24.14
C LYS A 99 7.36 -4.63 25.16
N GLY A 100 7.98 -5.80 25.31
CA GLY A 100 7.65 -6.78 26.34
C GLY A 100 6.66 -7.86 25.91
N PHE A 101 6.35 -7.98 24.61
CA PHE A 101 5.59 -9.11 24.09
C PHE A 101 6.50 -10.31 23.84
N GLU A 102 6.17 -11.46 24.42
CA GLU A 102 6.98 -12.68 24.30
C GLU A 102 6.54 -13.57 23.13
N GLU A 103 5.24 -13.79 22.94
CA GLU A 103 4.73 -14.67 21.88
C GLU A 103 4.44 -13.89 20.58
N VAL A 104 5.52 -13.43 19.93
CA VAL A 104 5.47 -12.72 18.65
C VAL A 104 6.00 -13.60 17.52
N TYR A 105 5.17 -13.81 16.49
CA TYR A 105 5.47 -14.63 15.33
C TYR A 105 5.31 -13.82 14.06
N HIS A 106 5.95 -14.26 12.98
CA HIS A 106 5.65 -13.77 11.64
C HIS A 106 5.63 -14.90 10.61
N LEU A 107 4.96 -14.65 9.49
CA LEU A 107 4.97 -15.55 8.34
C LEU A 107 6.35 -15.50 7.67
N GLU A 108 7.10 -16.58 7.80
CA GLU A 108 8.41 -16.74 7.18
C GLU A 108 8.30 -16.71 5.65
N GLY A 109 9.14 -15.91 4.99
CA GLY A 109 9.06 -15.68 3.54
C GLY A 109 7.86 -14.81 3.09
N GLY A 110 6.98 -14.43 4.00
CA GLY A 110 5.83 -13.58 3.72
C GLY A 110 4.75 -14.24 2.85
N ILE A 111 3.85 -13.41 2.33
CA ILE A 111 2.70 -13.84 1.52
C ILE A 111 3.18 -14.53 0.23
N LEU A 112 4.29 -14.08 -0.38
CA LEU A 112 4.76 -14.66 -1.63
C LEU A 112 5.12 -16.15 -1.48
N LYS A 113 5.90 -16.50 -0.45
CA LYS A 113 6.23 -17.91 -0.16
C LYS A 113 4.97 -18.72 0.13
N TYR A 114 4.04 -18.15 0.89
CA TYR A 114 2.76 -18.80 1.17
C TYR A 114 1.94 -19.10 -0.10
N LEU A 115 1.83 -18.14 -1.03
CA LEU A 115 1.10 -18.32 -2.29
C LEU A 115 1.79 -19.30 -3.25
N GLU A 116 3.09 -19.53 -3.07
CA GLU A 116 3.87 -20.50 -3.84
C GLU A 116 3.71 -21.92 -3.30
N GLU A 117 3.72 -22.09 -1.98
CA GLU A 117 3.78 -23.41 -1.32
C GLU A 117 2.39 -23.96 -0.94
N VAL A 118 1.43 -23.11 -0.59
CA VAL A 118 0.12 -23.54 -0.09
C VAL A 118 -0.89 -23.67 -1.23
N PRO A 119 -1.52 -24.83 -1.42
CA PRO A 119 -2.49 -25.02 -2.49
C PRO A 119 -3.74 -24.14 -2.27
N PRO A 120 -4.38 -23.63 -3.34
CA PRO A 120 -5.55 -22.75 -3.23
C PRO A 120 -6.70 -23.35 -2.41
N SER A 121 -6.90 -24.66 -2.45
CA SER A 121 -7.96 -25.37 -1.72
C SER A 121 -7.82 -25.31 -0.20
N GLU A 122 -6.61 -25.07 0.30
CA GLU A 122 -6.31 -24.99 1.74
C GLU A 122 -5.97 -23.55 2.15
N SER A 123 -6.10 -22.61 1.22
CA SER A 123 -5.63 -21.25 1.43
C SER A 123 -6.62 -20.42 2.24
N LEU A 124 -6.08 -19.64 3.17
CA LEU A 124 -6.81 -18.61 3.93
C LEU A 124 -6.68 -17.22 3.30
N TRP A 125 -5.99 -17.12 2.17
CA TRP A 125 -5.76 -15.89 1.45
C TRP A 125 -6.95 -15.55 0.54
N GLU A 126 -7.42 -14.31 0.63
CA GLU A 126 -8.50 -13.77 -0.20
C GLU A 126 -7.94 -12.66 -1.10
N GLY A 127 -8.34 -12.66 -2.39
CA GLY A 127 -7.93 -11.66 -3.36
C GLY A 127 -6.51 -11.85 -3.91
N GLU A 128 -5.87 -10.75 -4.31
CA GLU A 128 -4.54 -10.75 -4.92
C GLU A 128 -3.49 -10.11 -4.01
N CYS A 129 -2.23 -10.54 -4.14
CA CYS A 129 -1.12 -9.99 -3.35
C CYS A 129 -0.41 -8.87 -4.11
N PHE A 130 -0.43 -7.65 -3.54
CA PHE A 130 0.30 -6.52 -4.10
C PHE A 130 1.83 -6.74 -4.11
N VAL A 131 2.47 -6.45 -5.24
CA VAL A 131 3.93 -6.50 -5.42
C VAL A 131 4.48 -5.20 -6.00
N PHE A 132 5.67 -4.82 -5.54
CA PHE A 132 6.34 -3.56 -5.91
C PHE A 132 7.15 -3.68 -7.22
N ASP A 133 6.57 -4.28 -8.24
CA ASP A 133 7.17 -4.41 -9.56
C ASP A 133 6.13 -4.19 -10.68
N LYS A 134 6.49 -4.50 -11.93
CA LYS A 134 5.63 -4.26 -13.10
C LYS A 134 4.33 -5.06 -13.08
N ARG A 135 4.27 -6.16 -12.34
CA ARG A 135 3.10 -7.03 -12.24
C ARG A 135 1.97 -6.41 -11.42
N VAL A 136 2.32 -5.52 -10.48
CA VAL A 136 1.40 -4.85 -9.53
C VAL A 136 0.76 -5.80 -8.52
N SER A 137 0.28 -6.94 -8.96
CA SER A 137 -0.28 -7.98 -8.11
C SER A 137 0.05 -9.38 -8.62
N VAL A 138 -0.05 -10.35 -7.71
CA VAL A 138 0.08 -11.78 -8.01
C VAL A 138 -1.00 -12.61 -7.31
N GLU A 139 -1.35 -13.72 -7.93
CA GLU A 139 -2.26 -14.75 -7.41
C GLU A 139 -1.48 -15.97 -6.89
N HIS A 140 -2.19 -17.02 -6.48
CA HIS A 140 -1.60 -18.33 -6.17
C HIS A 140 -0.70 -18.85 -7.30
N GLY A 141 0.41 -19.46 -6.92
CA GLY A 141 1.47 -19.86 -7.84
C GLY A 141 2.25 -18.69 -8.43
N LEU A 142 2.19 -17.51 -7.80
CA LEU A 142 2.91 -16.29 -8.19
C LEU A 142 2.61 -15.81 -9.62
N LYS A 143 1.44 -16.19 -10.15
CA LYS A 143 0.95 -15.77 -11.46
C LYS A 143 0.61 -14.29 -11.41
N GLN A 144 0.85 -13.58 -12.52
CA GLN A 144 0.47 -12.17 -12.61
C GLN A 144 -1.04 -12.02 -12.45
N GLY A 145 -1.45 -11.14 -11.54
CA GLY A 145 -2.84 -10.85 -11.26
C GLY A 145 -3.47 -9.81 -12.20
N THR A 146 -4.66 -9.34 -11.83
CA THR A 146 -5.50 -8.47 -12.68
C THR A 146 -5.28 -6.98 -12.44
N TYR A 147 -4.82 -6.58 -11.24
CA TYR A 147 -4.67 -5.17 -10.91
C TYR A 147 -3.62 -4.46 -11.76
N LYS A 148 -3.91 -3.20 -12.09
CA LYS A 148 -2.97 -2.26 -12.74
C LYS A 148 -2.55 -1.18 -11.76
N LEU A 149 -1.50 -0.44 -12.09
CA LEU A 149 -1.04 0.67 -11.26
C LEU A 149 -1.64 1.98 -11.77
N CYS A 150 -2.32 2.73 -10.90
CA CYS A 150 -2.62 4.11 -11.20
C CYS A 150 -1.32 4.93 -11.20
N TYR A 151 -0.90 5.44 -12.37
CA TYR A 151 0.34 6.20 -12.45
C TYR A 151 0.30 7.55 -11.71
N ALA A 152 -0.87 8.00 -11.27
CA ALA A 152 -1.06 9.27 -10.59
C ALA A 152 -0.97 9.19 -9.05
N CYS A 153 -1.45 8.11 -8.43
CA CYS A 153 -1.36 7.89 -6.98
C CYS A 153 -0.47 6.70 -6.58
N LYS A 154 -0.06 5.86 -7.54
CA LYS A 154 0.74 4.62 -7.32
C LYS A 154 0.01 3.54 -6.53
N GLU A 155 -1.31 3.57 -6.55
CA GLU A 155 -2.14 2.53 -5.95
C GLU A 155 -2.65 1.53 -7.01
N PRO A 156 -2.93 0.28 -6.59
CA PRO A 156 -3.56 -0.69 -7.47
C PRO A 156 -5.00 -0.27 -7.80
N VAL A 157 -5.36 -0.44 -9.07
CA VAL A 157 -6.69 -0.22 -9.65
C VAL A 157 -7.17 -1.48 -10.35
N SER A 158 -8.42 -1.84 -10.13
CA SER A 158 -9.07 -2.98 -10.76
C SER A 158 -9.60 -2.63 -12.16
N ASP A 159 -9.99 -3.64 -12.93
CA ASP A 159 -10.66 -3.42 -14.22
C ASP A 159 -11.98 -2.65 -14.08
N VAL A 160 -12.66 -2.80 -12.94
CA VAL A 160 -13.88 -2.05 -12.60
C VAL A 160 -13.55 -0.59 -12.33
N ASP A 161 -12.47 -0.31 -11.58
CA ASP A 161 -12.01 1.07 -11.31
C ASP A 161 -11.68 1.79 -12.62
N MET A 162 -11.09 1.08 -13.59
CA MET A 162 -10.73 1.62 -14.90
C MET A 162 -11.93 1.89 -15.82
N GLN A 163 -13.13 1.40 -15.48
CA GLN A 163 -14.36 1.68 -16.21
C GLN A 163 -15.15 2.86 -15.63
N SER A 164 -14.76 3.36 -14.45
CA SER A 164 -15.41 4.50 -13.82
C SER A 164 -15.20 5.80 -14.61
N ALA A 165 -16.16 6.72 -14.54
CA ALA A 165 -16.03 8.08 -15.08
C ALA A 165 -14.88 8.88 -14.44
N ASP A 166 -14.45 8.49 -13.23
CA ASP A 166 -13.34 9.11 -12.50
C ASP A 166 -11.96 8.59 -12.93
N TRP A 167 -11.92 7.59 -13.80
CA TRP A 167 -10.68 7.07 -14.36
C TRP A 167 -10.25 7.87 -15.58
N GLU A 168 -9.02 8.37 -15.52
CA GLU A 168 -8.33 8.95 -16.65
C GLU A 168 -6.91 8.40 -16.68
N TYR A 169 -6.59 7.61 -17.72
CA TYR A 169 -5.32 6.90 -17.82
C TYR A 169 -4.12 7.85 -17.67
N GLY A 170 -3.23 7.54 -16.73
CA GLY A 170 -2.06 8.37 -16.43
C GLY A 170 -2.33 9.61 -15.57
N VAL A 171 -3.58 9.90 -15.22
CA VAL A 171 -4.02 11.19 -14.64
C VAL A 171 -4.71 11.02 -13.29
N SER A 172 -5.74 10.17 -13.20
CA SER A 172 -6.48 9.92 -11.97
C SER A 172 -7.21 8.59 -11.99
N CYS A 173 -7.63 8.15 -10.81
CA CYS A 173 -8.50 6.99 -10.60
C CYS A 173 -9.57 7.32 -9.57
N PRO A 174 -10.59 6.46 -9.39
CA PRO A 174 -11.63 6.65 -8.37
C PRO A 174 -11.07 6.94 -6.98
N HIS A 175 -9.96 6.29 -6.61
CA HIS A 175 -9.29 6.48 -5.31
C HIS A 175 -8.59 7.83 -5.12
N CYS A 176 -8.29 8.58 -6.18
CA CYS A 176 -7.52 9.84 -6.06
C CYS A 176 -8.06 11.04 -6.84
N CYS A 177 -9.14 10.87 -7.62
CA CYS A 177 -9.71 11.92 -8.46
C CYS A 177 -10.14 13.15 -7.63
N PHE A 178 -10.70 12.94 -6.44
CA PHE A 178 -11.15 14.00 -5.53
C PHE A 178 -10.02 14.65 -4.73
N MET A 179 -8.89 13.95 -4.57
CA MET A 179 -7.73 14.44 -3.83
C MET A 179 -6.79 15.31 -4.67
N LYS A 180 -7.05 15.42 -5.99
CA LYS A 180 -6.18 16.10 -6.94
C LYS A 180 -6.84 17.37 -7.48
N SER A 181 -6.08 18.47 -7.47
CA SER A 181 -6.51 19.71 -8.13
C SER A 181 -6.50 19.57 -9.66
N GLU A 182 -7.26 20.40 -10.35
CA GLU A 182 -7.23 20.43 -11.82
C GLU A 182 -5.84 20.79 -12.37
N GLU A 183 -5.06 21.59 -11.65
CA GLU A 183 -3.67 21.87 -12.02
C GLU A 183 -2.79 20.62 -11.93
N GLU A 184 -2.97 19.79 -10.89
CA GLU A 184 -2.26 18.51 -10.76
C GLU A 184 -2.64 17.53 -11.87
N LYS A 185 -3.94 17.45 -12.20
CA LYS A 185 -4.43 16.64 -13.32
C LYS A 185 -3.91 17.14 -14.66
N ALA A 186 -3.90 18.46 -14.89
CA ALA A 186 -3.33 19.06 -16.11
C ALA A 186 -1.83 18.74 -16.26
N ARG A 187 -1.06 18.79 -15.17
CA ARG A 187 0.36 18.37 -15.18
C ARG A 187 0.50 16.87 -15.47
N ALA A 188 -0.39 16.04 -14.94
CA ALA A 188 -0.38 14.60 -15.23
C ALA A 188 -0.70 14.30 -16.70
N ARG A 189 -1.75 14.93 -17.26
CA ARG A 189 -2.07 14.88 -18.70
C ARG A 189 -0.88 15.29 -19.57
N ALA A 190 -0.18 16.36 -19.18
CA ALA A 190 1.02 16.80 -19.90
C ALA A 190 2.15 15.76 -19.87
N ARG A 191 2.42 15.14 -18.72
CA ARG A 191 3.41 14.04 -18.61
C ARG A 191 2.99 12.83 -19.43
N GLN A 192 1.70 12.49 -19.42
CA GLN A 192 1.16 11.36 -20.18
C GLN A 192 1.33 11.57 -21.69
N ARG A 193 0.96 12.76 -22.20
CA ARG A 193 1.21 13.13 -23.61
C ARG A 193 2.68 13.04 -24.01
N GLN A 194 3.61 13.45 -23.12
CA GLN A 194 5.04 13.30 -23.39
C GLN A 194 5.46 11.83 -23.47
N PHE A 195 4.94 10.99 -22.57
CA PHE A 195 5.24 9.57 -22.58
C PHE A 195 4.68 8.87 -23.83
N GLU A 196 3.44 9.16 -24.22
CA GLU A 196 2.84 8.62 -25.46
C GLU A 196 3.60 9.04 -26.71
N MET A 197 4.04 10.29 -26.76
CA MET A 197 4.74 10.84 -27.91
C MET A 197 6.19 10.35 -28.04
N TRP A 198 6.90 10.15 -26.91
CA TRP A 198 8.34 9.91 -26.91
C TRP A 198 8.78 8.61 -26.23
N GLY A 199 7.86 7.84 -25.67
CA GLY A 199 8.16 6.72 -24.77
C GLY A 199 8.77 7.14 -23.42
N VAL A 200 8.94 8.44 -23.18
CA VAL A 200 9.62 8.96 -21.98
C VAL A 200 9.17 10.37 -21.59
N VAL A 201 8.90 10.57 -20.30
CA VAL A 201 8.59 11.90 -19.73
C VAL A 201 9.81 12.83 -19.85
N GLY A 202 9.62 14.04 -20.38
CA GLY A 202 10.67 15.00 -20.72
C GLY A 202 11.12 14.96 -22.19
N GLY A 203 10.64 13.99 -22.98
CA GLY A 203 10.93 13.86 -24.40
C GLY A 203 12.42 13.60 -24.72
N PRO A 204 12.87 13.93 -25.95
CA PRO A 204 14.25 13.66 -26.40
C PRO A 204 15.33 14.37 -25.57
N ASN A 205 14.94 15.42 -24.85
CA ASN A 205 15.84 16.23 -24.02
C ASN A 205 15.77 15.86 -22.53
N LYS A 206 15.16 14.73 -22.17
CA LYS A 206 15.10 14.30 -20.77
C LYS A 206 16.51 14.22 -20.18
N GLY A 207 16.73 14.91 -19.06
CA GLY A 207 18.02 14.94 -18.37
C GLY A 207 19.05 15.87 -19.00
N VAL A 208 18.71 16.61 -20.06
CA VAL A 208 19.56 17.68 -20.61
C VAL A 208 19.35 18.94 -19.75
N PRO A 209 20.38 19.44 -19.05
CA PRO A 209 20.26 20.67 -18.28
C PRO A 209 19.94 21.86 -19.20
N PRO A 210 19.09 22.81 -18.76
CA PRO A 210 18.85 24.02 -19.52
C PRO A 210 20.17 24.78 -19.72
N GLY A 211 20.57 25.01 -20.98
CA GLY A 211 21.80 25.73 -21.34
C GLY A 211 22.70 25.05 -22.37
N ARG A 212 22.56 23.74 -22.63
CA ARG A 212 23.28 23.06 -23.74
C ARG A 212 22.45 23.01 -25.02
N ARG A 213 22.04 24.17 -25.54
CA ARG A 213 21.62 24.29 -26.93
C ARG A 213 22.77 24.91 -27.71
N GLY A 214 23.53 24.08 -28.44
CA GLY A 214 24.62 24.57 -29.27
C GLY A 214 25.63 23.50 -29.67
N ARG A 215 25.24 22.63 -30.60
CA ARG A 215 26.04 22.21 -31.77
C ARG A 215 25.22 21.16 -32.51
N ASP A 216 24.59 21.57 -33.60
CA ASP A 216 24.25 20.67 -34.69
C ASP A 216 25.50 19.89 -35.08
N LYS A 217 25.60 18.63 -34.65
CA LYS A 217 26.47 17.69 -35.34
C LYS A 217 25.71 17.24 -36.57
N LYS A 218 26.03 17.89 -37.70
CA LYS A 218 25.80 17.34 -39.04
C LYS A 218 26.04 15.83 -38.99
N ARG A 219 25.02 15.07 -39.38
CA ARG A 219 25.16 13.66 -39.74
C ARG A 219 26.09 13.60 -40.95
N ASP A 220 27.38 13.51 -40.72
CA ASP A 220 28.31 13.12 -41.78
C ASP A 220 28.12 11.63 -42.01
N ARG A 221 27.45 11.32 -43.13
CA ARG A 221 27.47 10.01 -43.76
C ARG A 221 28.92 9.71 -44.09
N PHE A 222 29.54 8.78 -43.38
CA PHE A 222 30.77 8.18 -43.87
C PHE A 222 30.43 7.23 -45.02
N PRO A 223 31.09 7.34 -46.19
CA PRO A 223 30.88 6.43 -47.29
C PRO A 223 31.51 5.08 -46.92
N ILE A 224 30.78 4.01 -47.23
CA ILE A 224 31.31 2.65 -47.23
C ILE A 224 32.33 2.59 -48.37
N SER A 225 33.63 2.50 -48.05
CA SER A 225 34.65 2.04 -48.98
C SER A 225 35.14 0.66 -48.55
N ARG A 226 34.88 -0.32 -49.42
CA ARG A 226 35.41 -1.69 -49.40
C ARG A 226 36.90 -1.74 -49.74
N SER A 227 37.50 -2.89 -49.42
CA SER A 227 38.72 -3.54 -49.95
C SER A 227 40.04 -3.15 -49.25
N LEU A 228 40.96 -4.06 -48.90
CA LEU A 228 41.10 -5.53 -49.07
C LEU A 228 41.40 -6.17 -47.70
#